data_AF-A0A154VLY3-F1
#
_entry.id   AF-A0A154VLY3-F1
#
_cell.length_a   1.000
_cell.length_b   1.000
_cell.length_c   1.000
_cell.angle_alpha   90.00
_cell.angle_beta   90.00
_cell.angle_gamma   90.00
#
_symmetry.space_group_name_H-M   'P 1'
#
loop_
_entity.id
_entity.type
_entity.pdbx_description
1 polymer ?
#
loop_
_entity_poly.entity_id
_entity_poly.type
_entity_poly.pdbx_seq_one_letter_code
_entity_poly.pdbx_strand_id
1 'polypeptide(L)'
;MTRDTNTAVTIPPLSLSAQTINTHHNNILEHGKGMLREAKAAGEELLRVKKALKHGEFKPWIEENCSFSYSQAKRYMQIAKRIDVEPFDPEASIESILHTKGKPKAHLQSFSQTDAEYAQKLHAMAVRGTEHEREVAKGKLEAFAKSFGKTPEKLMEHVGKKDPQPQSVTEITIQETLEPFRSKSKDDLLMMLLHCMVKHPDLVADLKGEAQWR
;
A
#
# COMPACT_ATOMS: atom_id res chain seq x y z
N MET A 1 15.79 -61.27 15.77
CA MET A 1 16.77 -60.18 15.94
C MET A 1 16.06 -58.86 15.65
N THR A 2 15.38 -58.30 16.63
CA THR A 2 14.66 -57.02 16.53
C THR A 2 15.60 -55.91 17.01
N ARG A 3 15.90 -54.95 16.13
CA ARG A 3 16.63 -53.72 16.47
C ARG A 3 15.59 -52.69 16.91
N ASP A 4 15.50 -52.46 18.22
CA ASP A 4 14.83 -51.29 18.76
C ASP A 4 15.83 -50.15 18.85
N THR A 5 15.90 -49.31 17.81
CA THR A 5 16.54 -48.00 17.91
C THR A 5 15.52 -47.00 18.42
N ASN A 6 15.34 -46.96 19.74
CA ASN A 6 14.62 -45.88 20.40
C ASN A 6 15.53 -44.63 20.38
N THR A 7 15.46 -43.87 19.29
CA THR A 7 16.12 -42.57 19.16
C THR A 7 15.43 -41.59 20.11
N ALA A 8 15.94 -41.49 21.34
CA ALA A 8 15.51 -40.48 22.29
C ALA A 8 15.80 -39.09 21.69
N VAL A 9 14.74 -38.32 21.46
CA VAL A 9 14.86 -36.93 21.01
C VAL A 9 15.39 -36.10 22.18
N THR A 10 16.70 -35.83 22.18
CA THR A 10 17.33 -34.98 23.19
C THR A 10 16.88 -33.53 22.96
N ILE A 11 15.99 -33.04 23.82
CA ILE A 11 15.57 -31.63 23.81
C ILE A 11 16.75 -30.79 24.30
N PRO A 12 17.25 -29.82 23.51
CA PRO A 12 18.34 -28.96 23.95
C PRO A 12 17.92 -28.15 25.19
N PRO A 13 18.87 -27.83 26.09
CA PRO A 13 18.58 -26.96 27.22
C PRO A 13 17.95 -25.65 26.75
N LEU A 14 16.92 -25.18 27.48
CA LEU A 14 16.18 -23.97 27.11
C LEU A 14 17.09 -22.74 26.91
N SER A 15 18.21 -22.66 27.64
CA SER A 15 19.22 -21.62 27.49
C SER A 15 19.91 -21.63 26.12
N LEU A 16 20.20 -22.81 25.57
CA LEU A 16 20.79 -22.95 24.24
C LEU A 16 19.78 -22.57 23.16
N SER A 17 18.52 -22.99 23.31
CA SER A 17 17.43 -22.58 22.41
C SER A 17 17.25 -21.06 22.41
N ALA A 18 17.28 -20.41 23.58
CA ALA A 18 17.18 -18.95 23.68
C ALA A 18 18.34 -18.23 22.98
N GLN A 19 19.58 -18.73 23.11
CA GLN A 19 20.74 -18.16 22.40
C GLN A 19 20.60 -18.28 20.87
N THR A 20 20.12 -19.43 20.40
CA THR A 20 19.86 -19.67 18.98
C THR A 20 18.78 -18.71 18.46
N ILE A 21 17.67 -18.55 19.19
CA ILE A 21 16.59 -17.61 18.84
C ILE A 21 17.13 -16.17 18.72
N ASN A 22 17.91 -15.73 19.72
CA ASN A 22 18.47 -14.38 19.72
C ASN A 22 19.48 -14.18 18.58
N THR A 23 20.28 -15.21 18.25
CA THR A 23 21.18 -15.18 17.09
C THR A 23 20.39 -14.97 15.79
N HIS A 24 19.31 -15.73 15.59
CA HIS A 24 18.46 -15.56 14.40
C HIS A 24 17.79 -14.19 14.35
N HIS A 25 17.31 -13.68 15.48
CA HIS A 25 16.73 -12.35 15.56
C HIS A 25 17.74 -11.27 15.13
N ASN A 26 18.96 -11.32 15.64
CA ASN A 26 20.02 -10.38 15.26
C ASN A 26 20.38 -10.48 13.76
N ASN A 27 20.43 -11.69 13.21
CA ASN A 27 20.69 -11.89 11.79
C ASN A 27 19.59 -11.27 10.91
N ILE A 28 18.32 -11.37 11.31
CA ILE A 28 17.20 -10.72 10.60
C ILE A 28 17.40 -9.20 10.55
N LEU A 29 17.79 -8.58 11.66
CA LEU A 29 18.04 -7.13 11.72
C LEU A 29 19.19 -6.73 10.79
N GLU A 30 20.29 -7.46 10.82
CA GLU A 30 21.47 -7.14 10.00
C GLU A 30 21.21 -7.34 8.51
N HIS A 31 20.56 -8.44 8.13
CA HIS A 31 20.18 -8.68 6.74
C HIS A 31 19.17 -7.64 6.23
N GLY A 32 18.19 -7.24 7.05
CA GLY A 32 17.23 -6.20 6.70
C GLY A 32 17.90 -4.84 6.46
N LYS A 33 18.83 -4.43 7.33
CA LYS A 33 19.65 -3.22 7.12
C LYS A 33 20.49 -3.33 5.85
N GLY A 34 21.15 -4.46 5.63
CA GLY A 34 21.94 -4.73 4.43
C GLY A 34 21.11 -4.60 3.16
N MET A 35 19.93 -5.23 3.13
CA MET A 35 18.99 -5.14 2.01
C MET A 35 18.63 -3.69 1.66
N LEU A 36 18.33 -2.85 2.67
CA LEU A 36 17.98 -1.44 2.43
C LEU A 36 19.16 -0.64 1.87
N ARG A 37 20.39 -0.90 2.35
CA ARG A 37 21.60 -0.27 1.80
C ARG A 37 21.82 -0.62 0.34
N GLU A 38 21.72 -1.90 -0.01
CA GLU A 38 21.87 -2.37 -1.39
C GLU A 38 20.77 -1.82 -2.30
N ALA A 39 19.52 -1.79 -1.82
CA ALA A 39 18.40 -1.20 -2.56
C ALA A 39 18.61 0.30 -2.83
N LYS A 40 19.17 1.04 -1.86
CA LYS A 40 19.53 2.45 -2.03
C LYS A 40 20.61 2.63 -3.10
N ALA A 41 21.72 1.89 -2.98
CA ALA A 41 22.83 1.95 -3.93
C ALA A 41 22.40 1.61 -5.37
N ALA A 42 21.61 0.54 -5.53
CA ALA A 42 21.02 0.19 -6.82
C ALA A 42 20.13 1.31 -7.36
N GLY A 43 19.32 1.95 -6.51
CA GLY A 43 18.47 3.07 -6.88
C GLY A 43 19.23 4.30 -7.34
N GLU A 44 20.37 4.62 -6.70
CA GLU A 44 21.26 5.71 -7.08
C GLU A 44 21.86 5.48 -8.47
N GLU A 45 22.32 4.27 -8.74
CA GLU A 45 22.86 3.89 -10.04
C GLU A 45 21.79 3.91 -11.14
N LEU A 46 20.58 3.42 -10.84
CA LEU A 46 19.43 3.50 -11.74
C LEU A 46 19.06 4.95 -12.08
N LEU A 47 19.16 5.87 -11.11
CA LEU A 47 18.94 7.30 -11.34
C LEU A 47 20.02 7.89 -12.24
N ARG A 48 21.28 7.47 -12.09
CA ARG A 48 22.40 7.89 -12.94
C ARG A 48 22.18 7.45 -14.39
N VAL A 49 21.87 6.17 -14.61
CA VAL A 49 21.57 5.61 -15.94
C VAL A 49 20.37 6.32 -16.56
N LYS A 50 19.28 6.49 -15.81
CA LYS A 50 18.07 7.17 -16.32
C LYS A 50 18.33 8.58 -16.82
N LYS A 51 19.25 9.32 -16.19
CA LYS A 51 19.65 10.68 -16.62
C LYS A 51 20.43 10.68 -17.94
N ALA A 52 21.14 9.60 -18.25
CA ALA A 52 21.96 9.49 -19.45
C ALA A 52 21.16 9.02 -20.69
N LEU A 53 20.04 8.34 -20.48
CA LEU A 53 19.18 7.82 -21.55
C LEU A 53 18.16 8.87 -22.03
N LYS A 54 17.69 8.72 -23.28
CA LYS A 54 16.61 9.57 -23.80
C LYS A 54 15.28 9.20 -23.16
N HIS A 55 14.32 10.11 -23.29
CA HIS A 55 12.95 9.83 -22.84
C HIS A 55 12.40 8.57 -23.53
N GLY A 56 11.79 7.68 -22.76
CA GLY A 56 11.22 6.43 -23.25
C GLY A 56 12.18 5.23 -23.27
N GLU A 57 13.50 5.44 -23.29
CA GLU A 57 14.48 4.34 -23.43
C GLU A 57 14.78 3.59 -22.13
N PHE A 58 14.52 4.22 -20.98
CA PHE A 58 14.89 3.65 -19.69
C PHE A 58 14.17 2.33 -19.38
N LYS A 59 12.89 2.17 -19.75
CA LYS A 59 12.16 0.92 -19.47
C LYS A 59 12.71 -0.25 -20.32
N PRO A 60 12.82 -0.14 -21.66
CA PRO A 60 13.47 -1.17 -22.48
C PRO A 60 14.86 -1.53 -21.97
N TRP A 61 15.66 -0.52 -21.59
CA TRP A 61 17.01 -0.76 -21.06
C TRP A 61 17.01 -1.64 -19.80
N ILE A 62 16.07 -1.44 -18.87
CA ILE A 62 15.95 -2.29 -17.67
C ILE A 62 15.58 -3.72 -18.05
N GLU A 63 14.64 -3.90 -18.97
CA GLU A 63 14.17 -5.23 -19.40
C GLU A 63 15.29 -6.04 -20.10
N GLU A 64 16.22 -5.35 -20.76
CA GLU A 64 17.36 -5.97 -21.43
C GLU A 64 18.58 -6.19 -20.50
N ASN A 65 18.83 -5.28 -19.56
CA ASN A 65 20.10 -5.25 -18.81
C ASN A 65 19.99 -5.69 -17.35
N CYS A 66 18.78 -5.81 -16.78
CA CYS A 66 18.59 -6.12 -15.37
C CYS A 66 17.81 -7.42 -15.16
N SER A 67 18.17 -8.18 -14.12
CA SER A 67 17.50 -9.42 -13.73
C SER A 67 16.20 -9.21 -12.94
N PHE A 68 15.71 -7.97 -12.87
CA PHE A 68 14.53 -7.57 -12.10
C PHE A 68 13.60 -6.70 -12.93
N SER A 69 12.34 -6.64 -12.51
CA SER A 69 11.30 -5.91 -13.22
C SER A 69 11.47 -4.39 -13.14
N TYR A 70 10.91 -3.69 -14.13
CA TYR A 70 10.84 -2.22 -14.11
C TYR A 70 10.13 -1.65 -12.87
N SER A 71 9.13 -2.37 -12.32
CA SER A 71 8.46 -1.95 -11.08
C SER A 71 9.39 -2.00 -9.87
N GLN A 72 10.26 -3.01 -9.79
CA GLN A 72 11.29 -3.11 -8.76
C GLN A 72 12.36 -2.02 -8.92
N ALA A 73 12.78 -1.73 -10.15
CA ALA A 73 13.69 -0.61 -10.45
C ALA A 73 13.14 0.72 -9.90
N LYS A 74 11.84 1.00 -10.10
CA LYS A 74 11.19 2.20 -9.55
C LYS A 74 11.25 2.24 -8.03
N ARG A 75 11.03 1.12 -7.34
CA ARG A 75 11.09 1.05 -5.87
C ARG A 75 12.48 1.37 -5.36
N TYR A 76 13.52 0.81 -5.97
CA TYR A 76 14.91 1.15 -5.63
C TYR A 76 15.19 2.64 -5.83
N MET A 77 14.79 3.21 -6.98
CA MET A 77 14.94 4.65 -7.20
C MET A 77 14.15 5.52 -6.21
N GLN A 78 12.98 5.06 -5.74
CA GLN A 78 12.21 5.75 -4.70
C GLN A 78 12.95 5.72 -3.36
N ILE A 79 13.55 4.59 -3.00
CA ILE A 79 14.40 4.45 -1.79
C ILE A 79 15.60 5.40 -1.89
N ALA A 80 16.31 5.41 -3.03
CA ALA A 80 17.46 6.29 -3.26
C ALA A 80 17.15 7.79 -3.16
N LYS A 81 15.90 8.20 -3.45
CA LYS A 81 15.47 9.60 -3.33
C LYS A 81 15.17 10.04 -1.90
N ARG A 82 14.99 9.10 -0.96
CA ARG A 82 14.75 9.46 0.44
C ARG A 82 16.07 9.90 1.07
N ILE A 83 16.03 11.05 1.74
CA ILE A 83 17.19 11.60 2.48
C ILE A 83 17.49 10.69 3.66
N ASP A 84 16.44 10.29 4.37
CA ASP A 84 16.49 9.32 5.47
C ASP A 84 15.78 8.04 5.03
N VAL A 85 16.56 6.96 4.93
CA VAL A 85 15.97 5.62 4.87
C VAL A 85 15.74 5.20 6.30
N GLU A 86 14.46 5.11 6.69
CA GLU A 86 14.10 4.64 8.02
C GLU A 86 14.78 3.30 8.32
N PRO A 87 15.12 3.04 9.60
CA PRO A 87 15.69 1.77 10.00
C PRO A 87 14.75 0.62 9.59
N PHE A 88 15.33 -0.50 9.19
CA PHE A 88 14.55 -1.71 8.95
C PHE A 88 13.77 -2.09 10.20
N ASP A 89 12.45 -2.10 10.10
CA ASP A 89 11.55 -2.60 11.11
C ASP A 89 11.11 -4.04 10.76
N PRO A 90 11.60 -5.06 11.51
CA PRO A 90 11.20 -6.44 11.27
C PRO A 90 9.73 -6.68 11.61
N GLU A 91 9.14 -5.98 12.58
CA GLU A 91 7.77 -6.21 13.03
C GLU A 91 6.78 -5.77 11.95
N ALA A 92 6.89 -4.54 11.47
CA ALA A 92 6.09 -4.06 10.34
C ALA A 92 6.26 -4.93 9.08
N SER A 93 7.48 -5.41 8.82
CA SER A 93 7.76 -6.31 7.70
C SER A 93 7.06 -7.66 7.84
N ILE A 94 7.12 -8.29 9.02
CA ILE A 94 6.46 -9.57 9.31
C ILE A 94 4.94 -9.40 9.31
N GLU A 95 4.41 -8.34 9.92
CA GLU A 95 2.99 -8.01 9.90
C GLU A 95 2.46 -7.90 8.47
N SER A 96 3.18 -7.21 7.57
CA SER A 96 2.79 -7.13 6.17
C SER A 96 2.61 -8.50 5.51
N ILE A 97 3.47 -9.47 5.86
CA ILE A 97 3.40 -10.85 5.36
C ILE A 97 2.23 -11.61 6.00
N LEU A 98 2.08 -11.53 7.33
CA LEU A 98 1.04 -12.24 8.07
C LEU A 98 -0.37 -11.72 7.75
N HIS A 99 -0.51 -10.44 7.45
CA HIS A 99 -1.74 -9.81 7.00
C HIS A 99 -2.01 -10.01 5.50
N THR A 100 -1.06 -10.58 4.75
CA THR A 100 -1.31 -11.12 3.41
C THR A 100 -2.06 -12.46 3.52
N LYS A 101 -3.27 -12.45 4.11
CA LYS A 101 -4.21 -13.59 4.05
C LYS A 101 -4.97 -13.54 2.72
N GLY A 102 -4.56 -14.35 1.75
CA GLY A 102 -5.40 -14.69 0.60
C GLY A 102 -4.62 -15.18 -0.63
N LYS A 103 -5.16 -16.21 -1.30
CA LYS A 103 -4.79 -16.70 -2.65
C LYS A 103 -4.40 -15.55 -3.59
N PRO A 104 -3.52 -15.74 -4.60
CA PRO A 104 -3.19 -14.69 -5.56
C PRO A 104 -4.49 -14.10 -6.12
N LYS A 105 -4.88 -12.94 -5.59
CA LYS A 105 -5.99 -12.17 -6.13
C LYS A 105 -5.45 -11.66 -7.45
N ALA A 106 -6.01 -12.18 -8.56
CA ALA A 106 -6.21 -11.32 -9.72
C ALA A 106 -6.70 -9.99 -9.14
N HIS A 107 -5.93 -8.94 -9.37
CA HIS A 107 -6.11 -7.62 -8.78
C HIS A 107 -7.55 -7.16 -9.00
N LEU A 108 -8.44 -7.43 -8.04
CA LEU A 108 -9.74 -6.78 -7.94
C LEU A 108 -9.39 -5.38 -7.47
N GLN A 109 -9.17 -4.49 -8.44
CA GLN A 109 -9.10 -3.06 -8.22
C GLN A 109 -10.32 -2.66 -7.40
N SER A 110 -10.14 -1.86 -6.36
CA SER A 110 -11.27 -1.19 -5.71
C SER A 110 -11.93 -0.30 -6.76
N PHE A 111 -13.23 -0.45 -6.97
CA PHE A 111 -13.98 0.33 -7.95
C PHE A 111 -13.97 1.81 -7.54
N SER A 112 -13.23 2.62 -8.27
CA SER A 112 -13.04 4.04 -8.00
C SER A 112 -14.06 4.92 -8.74
N GLN A 113 -14.12 6.20 -8.38
CA GLN A 113 -14.97 7.17 -9.09
C GLN A 113 -14.57 7.31 -10.57
N THR A 114 -13.27 7.26 -10.88
CA THR A 114 -12.78 7.26 -12.26
C THR A 114 -13.20 6.00 -13.03
N ASP A 115 -13.34 4.86 -12.36
CA ASP A 115 -13.83 3.62 -12.97
C ASP A 115 -15.33 3.71 -13.30
N ALA A 116 -16.11 4.38 -12.45
CA ALA A 116 -17.52 4.65 -12.70
C ALA A 116 -17.72 5.56 -13.91
N GLU A 117 -16.97 6.65 -14.01
CA GLU A 117 -17.01 7.56 -15.16
C GLU A 117 -16.59 6.86 -16.46
N TYR A 118 -15.55 6.02 -16.39
CA TYR A 118 -15.11 5.22 -17.53
C TYR A 118 -16.18 4.20 -17.98
N ALA A 119 -16.81 3.50 -17.03
CA ALA A 119 -17.91 2.57 -17.33
C ALA A 119 -19.12 3.29 -17.94
N GLN A 120 -19.50 4.46 -17.43
CA GLN A 120 -20.58 5.28 -17.99
C GLN A 120 -20.29 5.71 -19.42
N LYS A 121 -19.05 6.12 -19.70
CA LYS A 121 -18.63 6.51 -21.05
C LYS A 121 -18.70 5.35 -22.03
N LEU A 122 -18.21 4.17 -21.64
CA LEU A 122 -18.30 2.96 -22.47
C LEU A 122 -19.76 2.56 -22.72
N HIS A 123 -20.61 2.63 -21.70
CA HIS A 123 -22.04 2.35 -21.84
C HIS A 123 -22.73 3.36 -22.78
N ALA A 124 -22.46 4.65 -22.63
CA ALA A 124 -23.02 5.69 -23.50
C ALA A 124 -22.59 5.49 -24.97
N MET A 125 -21.34 5.12 -25.21
CA MET A 125 -20.83 4.80 -26.55
C MET A 125 -21.43 3.51 -27.12
N ALA A 126 -21.66 2.49 -26.29
CA ALA A 126 -22.32 1.25 -26.71
C ALA A 126 -23.79 1.46 -27.13
N VAL A 127 -24.46 2.48 -26.57
CA VAL A 127 -25.85 2.83 -26.90
C VAL A 127 -25.96 3.79 -28.08
N ARG A 128 -25.10 4.82 -28.13
CA ARG A 128 -25.26 5.98 -29.04
C ARG A 128 -24.20 6.11 -30.13
N GLY A 129 -23.16 5.27 -30.13
CA GLY A 129 -22.09 5.31 -31.13
C GLY A 129 -22.53 4.85 -32.52
N THR A 130 -21.65 5.02 -33.50
CA THR A 130 -21.79 4.36 -34.81
C THR A 130 -21.70 2.84 -34.66
N GLU A 131 -22.16 2.08 -35.66
CA GLU A 131 -22.24 0.61 -35.56
C GLU A 131 -20.95 -0.05 -35.08
N HIS A 132 -19.81 0.34 -35.66
CA HIS A 132 -18.50 -0.16 -35.27
C HIS A 132 -18.07 0.29 -33.85
N GLU A 133 -18.35 1.54 -33.49
CA GLU A 133 -18.04 2.05 -32.15
C GLU A 133 -18.87 1.37 -31.06
N ARG A 134 -20.12 1.00 -31.36
CA ARG A 134 -20.99 0.28 -30.42
C ARG A 134 -20.45 -1.11 -30.10
N GLU A 135 -20.02 -1.84 -31.12
CA GLU A 135 -19.46 -3.18 -30.96
C GLU A 135 -18.17 -3.15 -30.14
N VAL A 136 -17.27 -2.22 -30.46
CA VAL A 136 -16.01 -2.03 -29.71
C VAL A 136 -16.27 -1.60 -28.27
N ALA A 137 -17.23 -0.69 -28.04
CA ALA A 137 -17.57 -0.22 -26.70
C ALA A 137 -18.21 -1.33 -25.86
N LYS A 138 -19.06 -2.18 -26.44
CA LYS A 138 -19.65 -3.34 -25.77
C LYS A 138 -18.58 -4.34 -25.34
N GLY A 139 -17.67 -4.70 -26.25
CA GLY A 139 -16.55 -5.61 -25.93
C GLY A 139 -15.63 -5.05 -24.85
N LYS A 140 -15.36 -3.74 -24.86
CA LYS A 140 -14.59 -3.07 -23.80
C LYS A 140 -15.32 -3.06 -22.46
N LEU A 141 -16.63 -2.83 -22.45
CA LEU A 141 -17.43 -2.85 -21.22
C LEU A 141 -17.50 -4.26 -20.62
N GLU A 142 -17.62 -5.30 -21.43
CA GLU A 142 -17.57 -6.70 -21.00
C GLU A 142 -16.21 -7.08 -20.38
N ALA A 143 -15.12 -6.73 -21.05
CA ALA A 143 -13.77 -6.96 -20.54
C ALA A 143 -13.52 -6.20 -19.22
N PHE A 144 -14.03 -4.97 -19.13
CA PHE A 144 -13.93 -4.13 -17.94
C PHE A 144 -14.77 -4.71 -16.78
N ALA A 145 -16.02 -5.14 -17.02
CA ALA A 145 -16.82 -5.76 -15.96
C ALA A 145 -16.20 -7.07 -15.44
N LYS A 146 -15.58 -7.85 -16.34
CA LYS A 146 -14.88 -9.09 -16.01
C LYS A 146 -13.68 -8.85 -15.08
N SER A 147 -12.97 -7.71 -15.19
CA SER A 147 -11.86 -7.39 -14.27
C SER A 147 -12.33 -7.15 -12.84
N PHE A 148 -13.60 -6.77 -12.64
CA PHE A 148 -14.25 -6.65 -11.32
C PHE A 148 -15.04 -7.91 -10.92
N GLY A 149 -14.98 -8.98 -11.71
CA GLY A 149 -15.75 -10.20 -11.45
C GLY A 149 -17.28 -10.01 -11.57
N LYS A 150 -17.73 -9.04 -12.37
CA LYS A 150 -19.15 -8.69 -12.56
C LYS A 150 -19.55 -8.82 -14.04
N THR A 151 -20.85 -8.86 -14.30
CA THR A 151 -21.40 -8.64 -15.65
C THR A 151 -21.54 -7.14 -15.91
N PRO A 152 -21.59 -6.67 -17.18
CA PRO A 152 -21.83 -5.28 -17.50
C PRO A 152 -23.06 -4.69 -16.80
N GLU A 153 -24.15 -5.44 -16.73
CA GLU A 153 -25.41 -5.01 -16.12
C GLU A 153 -25.23 -4.82 -14.60
N LYS A 154 -24.62 -5.81 -13.94
CA LYS A 154 -24.30 -5.74 -12.50
C LYS A 154 -23.28 -4.64 -12.18
N LEU A 155 -22.37 -4.33 -13.10
CA LEU A 155 -21.42 -3.23 -12.96
C LEU A 155 -22.16 -1.89 -13.02
N MET A 156 -23.06 -1.72 -13.99
CA MET A 156 -23.83 -0.49 -14.16
C MET A 156 -24.85 -0.25 -13.04
N GLU A 157 -25.38 -1.30 -12.41
CA GLU A 157 -26.18 -1.17 -11.17
C GLU A 157 -25.39 -0.54 -10.02
N HIS A 158 -24.08 -0.81 -9.91
CA HIS A 158 -23.22 -0.19 -8.90
C HIS A 158 -22.85 1.24 -9.26
N VAL A 159 -22.81 1.58 -10.54
CA VAL A 159 -22.59 2.95 -11.05
C VAL A 159 -23.83 3.84 -10.83
N GLY A 160 -25.03 3.26 -10.89
CA GLY A 160 -26.30 3.97 -10.66
C GLY A 160 -26.68 4.14 -9.19
N LYS A 161 -26.15 3.28 -8.32
CA LYS A 161 -26.15 3.55 -6.88
C LYS A 161 -25.07 4.59 -6.63
N LYS A 162 -25.45 5.80 -6.19
CA LYS A 162 -24.50 6.70 -5.54
C LYS A 162 -23.84 5.91 -4.41
N ASP A 163 -22.69 5.32 -4.64
CA ASP A 163 -21.72 5.20 -3.56
C ASP A 163 -21.51 6.64 -3.07
N PRO A 164 -21.54 6.86 -1.75
CA PRO A 164 -21.44 8.20 -1.22
C PRO A 164 -20.19 8.82 -1.85
N GLN A 165 -20.39 9.94 -2.54
CA GLN A 165 -19.35 10.95 -2.69
C GLN A 165 -18.57 11.02 -1.36
N PRO A 166 -17.27 11.33 -1.35
CA PRO A 166 -16.69 11.92 -0.16
C PRO A 166 -17.52 13.18 0.09
N GLN A 167 -18.58 13.04 0.89
CA GLN A 167 -19.47 14.11 1.22
C GLN A 167 -18.56 15.10 1.92
N SER A 168 -18.50 16.32 1.38
CA SER A 168 -18.09 17.51 2.11
C SER A 168 -18.45 17.28 3.57
N VAL A 169 -17.46 17.21 4.46
CA VAL A 169 -17.64 16.92 5.90
C VAL A 169 -18.91 17.64 6.33
N THR A 170 -20.01 16.90 6.41
CA THR A 170 -21.33 17.52 6.56
C THR A 170 -21.34 18.06 7.97
N GLU A 171 -21.90 19.24 8.14
CA GLU A 171 -22.02 19.96 9.42
C GLU A 171 -22.60 19.08 10.55
N ILE A 172 -23.31 18.02 10.17
CA ILE A 172 -23.86 16.95 11.00
C ILE A 172 -22.77 16.09 11.68
N THR A 173 -21.68 15.73 10.97
CA THR A 173 -20.58 14.90 11.53
C THR A 173 -19.74 15.66 12.55
N ILE A 174 -19.58 16.98 12.36
CA ILE A 174 -18.82 17.83 13.29
C ILE A 174 -19.57 17.94 14.62
N GLN A 175 -20.90 18.12 14.59
CA GLN A 175 -21.67 18.26 15.82
C GLN A 175 -21.67 17.00 16.68
N GLU A 176 -21.92 15.83 16.08
CA GLU A 176 -21.87 14.55 16.80
C GLU A 176 -20.48 14.24 17.36
N THR A 177 -19.43 14.62 16.62
CA THR A 177 -18.04 14.47 17.07
C THR A 177 -17.69 15.45 18.20
N LEU A 178 -18.29 16.65 18.22
CA LEU A 178 -18.04 17.68 19.23
C LEU A 178 -18.91 17.51 20.50
N GLU A 179 -20.02 16.79 20.45
CA GLU A 179 -20.92 16.57 21.61
C GLU A 179 -20.20 16.09 22.88
N PRO A 180 -19.27 15.10 22.84
CA PRO A 180 -18.53 14.66 24.01
C PRO A 180 -17.65 15.77 24.65
N PHE A 181 -17.33 16.81 23.89
CA PHE A 181 -16.46 17.92 24.29
C PHE A 181 -17.24 19.13 24.81
N ARG A 182 -18.53 19.26 24.49
CA ARG A 182 -19.36 20.43 24.86
C ARG A 182 -19.51 20.64 26.37
N SER A 183 -19.46 19.56 27.15
CA SER A 183 -19.58 19.60 28.61
C SER A 183 -18.24 19.70 29.35
N LYS A 184 -17.12 19.74 28.61
CA LYS A 184 -15.77 19.77 29.19
C LYS A 184 -15.34 21.20 29.52
N SER A 185 -14.64 21.35 30.64
CA SER A 185 -14.01 22.63 30.96
C SER A 185 -12.85 22.92 29.99
N LYS A 186 -12.42 24.18 29.92
CA LYS A 186 -11.25 24.56 29.14
C LYS A 186 -10.01 23.74 29.53
N ASP A 187 -9.84 23.47 30.81
CA ASP A 187 -8.69 22.72 31.33
C ASP A 187 -8.76 21.25 30.93
N ASP A 188 -9.95 20.64 30.94
CA ASP A 188 -10.14 19.26 30.47
C ASP A 188 -9.82 19.14 28.98
N LEU A 189 -10.26 20.10 28.16
CA LEU A 189 -9.98 20.11 26.72
C LEU A 189 -8.48 20.25 26.45
N LEU A 190 -7.79 21.12 27.21
CA LEU A 190 -6.33 21.28 27.11
C LEU A 190 -5.60 19.99 27.51
N MET A 191 -6.06 19.31 28.56
CA MET A 191 -5.48 18.03 28.98
C MET A 191 -5.72 16.92 27.96
N MET A 192 -6.90 16.87 27.35
CA MET A 192 -7.21 15.93 26.27
C MET A 192 -6.32 16.21 25.05
N LEU A 193 -6.16 17.47 24.67
CA LEU A 193 -5.29 17.87 23.56
C LEU A 193 -3.83 17.50 23.85
N LEU A 194 -3.32 17.82 25.04
CA LEU A 194 -1.96 17.47 25.45
C LEU A 194 -1.74 15.94 25.43
N HIS A 195 -2.71 15.17 25.92
CA HIS A 195 -2.65 13.71 25.89
C HIS A 195 -2.64 13.15 24.47
N CYS A 196 -3.44 13.72 23.56
CA CYS A 196 -3.40 13.38 22.14
C CYS A 196 -2.04 13.72 21.52
N MET A 197 -1.47 14.89 21.81
CA MET A 197 -0.17 15.33 21.29
C MET A 197 0.98 14.46 21.79
N VAL A 198 0.91 13.95 23.02
CA VAL A 198 1.90 13.02 23.58
C VAL A 198 1.79 11.64 22.94
N LYS A 199 0.56 11.17 22.66
CA LYS A 199 0.32 9.86 22.05
C LYS A 199 0.54 9.83 20.54
N HIS A 200 0.37 10.97 19.87
CA HIS A 200 0.44 11.13 18.42
C HIS A 200 1.31 12.35 18.09
N PRO A 201 2.64 12.28 18.29
CA PRO A 201 3.56 13.39 18.06
C PRO A 201 3.63 13.84 16.59
N ASP A 202 3.26 12.96 15.66
CA ASP A 202 3.06 13.18 14.24
C ASP A 202 1.98 14.23 13.96
N LEU A 203 0.86 14.23 14.70
CA LEU A 203 -0.19 15.26 14.57
C LEU A 203 0.31 16.66 14.98
N VAL A 204 1.32 16.73 15.85
CA VAL A 204 1.94 17.99 16.27
C VAL A 204 2.81 18.58 15.15
N ALA A 205 3.42 17.72 14.32
CA ALA A 205 4.22 18.15 13.18
C ALA A 205 3.34 18.80 12.10
N ASP A 206 2.16 18.24 11.85
CA ASP A 206 1.18 18.79 10.90
C ASP A 206 0.64 20.16 11.37
N LEU A 207 0.30 20.29 12.66
CA LEU A 207 -0.12 21.58 13.24
C LEU A 207 0.96 22.67 13.17
N LYS A 208 2.24 22.29 13.24
CA LYS A 208 3.37 23.22 13.07
C LYS A 208 3.60 23.60 11.60
N GLY A 209 3.26 22.72 10.67
CA GLY A 209 3.30 23.00 9.22
C GLY A 209 2.24 24.00 8.77
N GLU A 210 1.06 24.01 9.39
CA GLU A 210 -0.04 24.94 9.06
C GLU A 210 0.13 26.35 9.64
N ALA A 211 1.08 26.57 10.55
CA ALA A 211 1.37 27.89 11.14
C ALA A 211 2.04 28.89 10.18
N GLN A 212 2.25 28.53 8.90
CA GLN A 212 2.79 29.41 7.85
C GLN A 212 1.73 30.24 7.11
N TRP A 213 0.45 30.18 7.47
CA TRP A 213 -0.61 31.06 6.95
C TRP A 213 -0.99 32.16 7.93
N ARG A 214 -0.02 33.02 8.30
CA ARG A 214 -0.26 34.38 8.80
C ARG A 214 0.82 35.33 8.30
#